data_AF-A0A9W7CKM9-F1
#
_entry.id   AF-A0A9W7CKM9-F1
#
_cell.length_a   1.000
_cell.length_b   1.000
_cell.length_c   1.000
_cell.angle_alpha   90.00
_cell.angle_beta   90.00
_cell.angle_gamma   90.00
#
_symmetry.space_group_name_H-M   'P 1'
#
loop_
_entity.id
_entity.type
_entity.pdbx_description
1 polymer ?
#
loop_
_entity_poly.entity_id
_entity_poly.type
_entity_poly.pdbx_seq_one_letter_code
_entity_poly.pdbx_strand_id
1 'polypeptide(L)'
;MSREVYVQMLKENVFPAIRVKWPGRKTSVIHAQQDNAGPHVEEDHGEVLAAGKEGGWDIQMLCQPPRSPECNILDLGIFNSIQSIQYRQPTNQIDGIIEAVASAFNCVKDQTIEKCFLTLQKVLKCIIINEGGNDFKLPRHRKAVGATGLGPTSLATTASTIENG
;
A
#
# COMPACT_ATOMS: atom_id res chain seq x y z
N MET A 1 -7.92 -10.09 -15.38
CA MET A 1 -7.14 -11.11 -14.64
C MET A 1 -8.13 -12.03 -13.95
N SER A 2 -7.93 -13.36 -13.96
CA SER A 2 -8.76 -14.30 -13.20
C SER A 2 -8.16 -14.54 -11.80
N ARG A 3 -8.93 -15.17 -10.89
CA ARG A 3 -8.44 -15.49 -9.55
C ARG A 3 -7.26 -16.46 -9.58
N GLU A 4 -7.30 -17.43 -10.47
CA GLU A 4 -6.24 -18.43 -10.65
C GLU A 4 -4.92 -17.75 -11.03
N VAL A 5 -4.98 -16.81 -11.99
CA VAL A 5 -3.81 -16.02 -12.40
C VAL A 5 -3.32 -15.12 -11.26
N TYR A 6 -4.22 -14.55 -10.47
CA TYR A 6 -3.88 -13.71 -9.32
C TYR A 6 -3.17 -14.51 -8.21
N VAL A 7 -3.73 -15.67 -7.84
CA VAL A 7 -3.13 -16.60 -6.87
C VAL A 7 -1.75 -17.05 -7.33
N GLN A 8 -1.60 -17.38 -8.62
CA GLN A 8 -0.30 -17.75 -9.18
C GLN A 8 0.69 -16.59 -9.09
N MET A 9 0.27 -15.36 -9.41
CA MET A 9 1.13 -14.17 -9.27
C MET A 9 1.59 -13.96 -7.83
N LEU A 10 0.72 -14.14 -6.84
CA LEU A 10 1.10 -14.03 -5.42
C LEU A 10 2.19 -15.04 -5.05
N LYS A 11 1.99 -16.31 -5.44
CA LYS A 11 2.89 -17.42 -5.10
C LYS A 11 4.24 -17.34 -5.81
N GLU A 12 4.24 -16.98 -7.09
CA GLU A 12 5.44 -17.06 -7.93
C GLU A 12 6.23 -15.75 -7.99
N ASN A 13 5.58 -14.60 -7.77
CA ASN A 13 6.21 -13.29 -7.91
C ASN A 13 6.20 -12.50 -6.60
N VAL A 14 5.02 -12.27 -6.01
CA VAL A 14 4.90 -11.32 -4.89
C VAL A 14 5.54 -11.84 -3.61
N PHE A 15 5.17 -13.05 -3.15
CA PHE A 15 5.72 -13.60 -1.92
C PHE A 15 7.23 -13.85 -2.01
N PRO A 16 7.77 -14.43 -3.10
CA PRO A 16 9.21 -14.52 -3.29
C PRO A 16 9.92 -13.16 -3.23
N ALA A 17 9.36 -12.12 -3.87
CA ALA A 17 9.92 -10.78 -3.81
C ALA A 17 9.91 -10.18 -2.40
N ILE A 18 8.83 -10.39 -1.63
CA ILE A 18 8.76 -10.00 -0.22
C ILE A 18 9.87 -10.70 0.56
N ARG A 19 10.01 -12.02 0.44
CA ARG A 19 11.02 -12.79 1.18
C ARG A 19 12.46 -12.31 0.92
N VAL A 20 12.76 -11.87 -0.30
CA VAL A 20 14.07 -11.33 -0.68
C VAL A 20 14.28 -9.91 -0.17
N LYS A 21 13.24 -9.07 -0.19
CA LYS A 21 13.34 -7.63 0.08
C LYS A 21 12.93 -7.22 1.49
N TRP A 22 12.31 -8.10 2.27
CA TRP A 22 11.78 -7.77 3.59
C TRP A 22 12.91 -7.39 4.55
N PRO A 23 12.91 -6.17 5.11
CA PRO A 23 13.98 -5.72 6.00
C PRO A 23 13.83 -6.25 7.43
N GLY A 24 12.65 -6.77 7.78
CA GLY A 24 12.33 -7.26 9.12
C GLY A 24 12.73 -8.71 9.36
N ARG A 25 12.40 -9.22 10.54
CA ARG A 25 12.62 -10.63 10.87
C ARG A 25 11.63 -11.49 10.10
N LYS A 26 12.10 -12.63 9.62
CA LYS A 26 11.28 -13.67 8.98
C LYS A 26 10.14 -14.19 9.87
N THR A 27 10.32 -14.15 11.18
CA THR A 27 9.33 -14.61 12.17
C THR A 27 8.25 -13.57 12.47
N SER A 28 8.33 -12.37 11.89
CA SER A 28 7.29 -11.34 12.05
C SER A 28 6.14 -11.63 11.09
N VAL A 29 4.91 -11.36 11.54
CA VAL A 29 3.73 -11.36 10.66
C VAL A 29 3.84 -10.22 9.66
N ILE A 30 3.64 -10.52 8.39
CA ILE A 30 3.66 -9.57 7.28
C ILE A 30 2.26 -9.53 6.69
N HIS A 31 1.60 -8.36 6.75
CA HIS A 31 0.31 -8.17 6.11
C HIS A 31 0.49 -7.64 4.69
N ALA A 32 0.01 -8.41 3.71
CA ALA A 32 -0.08 -8.03 2.31
C ALA A 32 -1.52 -7.55 2.03
N GLN A 33 -1.70 -6.23 1.98
CA GLN A 33 -3.02 -5.62 1.80
C GLN A 33 -3.45 -5.65 0.33
N GLN A 34 -4.74 -5.88 0.08
CA GLN A 34 -5.39 -5.82 -1.23
C GLN A 34 -6.79 -5.18 -1.13
N ASP A 35 -7.35 -4.78 -2.28
CA ASP A 35 -8.76 -4.38 -2.38
C ASP A 35 -9.69 -5.59 -2.56
N ASN A 36 -11.00 -5.36 -2.58
CA ASN A 36 -12.01 -6.42 -2.71
C ASN A 36 -12.45 -6.66 -4.16
N ALA A 37 -11.54 -6.47 -5.14
CA ALA A 37 -11.84 -6.74 -6.54
C ALA A 37 -12.14 -8.24 -6.79
N GLY A 38 -13.00 -8.54 -7.77
CA GLY A 38 -13.50 -9.89 -8.01
C GLY A 38 -12.44 -11.01 -8.12
N PRO A 39 -11.25 -10.79 -8.72
CA PRO A 39 -10.18 -11.80 -8.78
C PRO A 39 -9.40 -12.01 -7.49
N HIS A 40 -9.52 -11.12 -6.51
CA HIS A 40 -8.78 -11.24 -5.25
C HIS A 40 -9.34 -12.36 -4.38
N VAL A 41 -8.58 -12.69 -3.33
CA VAL A 41 -8.82 -13.84 -2.46
C VAL A 41 -9.31 -13.40 -1.10
N GLU A 42 -10.08 -14.23 -0.41
CA GLU A 42 -10.34 -14.00 1.01
C GLU A 42 -9.05 -14.20 1.83
N GLU A 43 -8.99 -13.60 3.02
CA GLU A 43 -7.82 -13.69 3.90
C GLU A 43 -7.49 -15.14 4.31
N ASP A 44 -8.52 -16.00 4.35
CA ASP A 44 -8.42 -17.40 4.71
C ASP A 44 -8.21 -18.36 3.52
N HIS A 45 -7.91 -17.82 2.32
CA HIS A 45 -7.74 -18.63 1.12
C HIS A 45 -6.58 -19.63 1.25
N GLY A 46 -6.93 -20.92 1.32
CA GLY A 46 -6.03 -22.00 1.73
C GLY A 46 -4.70 -22.08 0.99
N GLU A 47 -4.69 -21.98 -0.34
CA GLU A 47 -3.43 -22.03 -1.11
C GLU A 47 -2.51 -20.84 -0.84
N VAL A 48 -3.10 -19.67 -0.63
CA VAL A 48 -2.34 -18.42 -0.42
C VAL A 48 -1.79 -18.40 1.00
N LEU A 49 -2.60 -18.81 1.99
CA LEU A 49 -2.13 -19.03 3.35
C LEU A 49 -0.97 -20.04 3.43
N ALA A 50 -1.10 -21.18 2.74
CA ALA A 50 -0.04 -22.19 2.73
C ALA A 50 1.27 -21.63 2.12
N ALA A 51 1.17 -20.90 1.01
CA ALA A 51 2.32 -20.25 0.39
C ALA A 51 2.91 -19.15 1.29
N GLY A 52 2.08 -18.36 1.98
CA GLY A 52 2.53 -17.32 2.90
C GLY A 52 3.33 -17.86 4.08
N LYS A 53 3.06 -19.10 4.50
CA LYS A 53 3.74 -19.80 5.60
C LYS A 53 4.97 -20.61 5.20
N GLU A 54 5.22 -20.72 3.89
CA GLU A 54 6.29 -21.54 3.35
C GLU A 54 7.65 -21.16 3.94
N GLY A 55 8.43 -22.18 4.32
CA GLY A 55 9.77 -21.99 4.85
C GLY A 55 9.82 -21.29 6.19
N GLY A 56 8.72 -21.13 6.94
CA GLY A 56 8.69 -20.45 8.23
C GLY A 56 8.58 -18.93 8.13
N TRP A 57 8.09 -18.43 6.99
CA TRP A 57 7.55 -17.07 6.89
C TRP A 57 6.13 -17.02 7.46
N ASP A 58 5.60 -15.82 7.66
CA ASP A 58 4.19 -15.60 8.00
C ASP A 58 3.64 -14.40 7.23
N ILE A 59 3.37 -14.61 5.93
CA ILE A 59 2.75 -13.61 5.06
C ILE A 59 1.25 -13.87 5.01
N GLN A 60 0.44 -12.90 5.41
CA GLN A 60 -1.01 -13.00 5.50
C GLN A 60 -1.64 -11.94 4.59
N MET A 61 -2.66 -12.32 3.82
CA MET A 61 -3.43 -11.36 3.06
C MET A 61 -4.33 -10.57 4.00
N LEU A 62 -4.54 -9.28 3.70
CA LEU A 62 -5.45 -8.41 4.44
C LEU A 62 -6.35 -7.68 3.44
N CYS A 63 -7.66 -7.86 3.57
CA CYS A 63 -8.64 -7.17 2.75
C CYS A 63 -8.90 -5.78 3.34
N GLN A 64 -8.84 -4.75 2.48
CA GLN A 64 -9.21 -3.41 2.93
C GLN A 64 -10.74 -3.31 3.18
N PRO A 65 -11.19 -2.32 3.96
CA PRO A 65 -12.61 -2.05 4.12
C PRO A 65 -13.34 -1.84 2.77
N PRO A 66 -14.55 -2.41 2.57
CA PRO A 66 -15.29 -2.25 1.32
C PRO A 66 -15.55 -0.78 0.96
N ARG A 67 -15.36 -0.44 -0.32
CA ARG A 67 -15.58 0.92 -0.88
C ARG A 67 -14.74 2.04 -0.24
N SER A 68 -13.58 1.68 0.33
CA SER A 68 -12.63 2.64 0.89
C SER A 68 -11.31 2.69 0.11
N PRO A 69 -11.27 3.28 -1.10
CA PRO A 69 -10.03 3.45 -1.85
C PRO A 69 -9.00 4.29 -1.09
N GLU A 70 -9.44 5.17 -0.19
CA GLU A 70 -8.58 5.96 0.70
C GLU A 70 -7.81 5.11 1.73
N CYS A 71 -8.24 3.88 1.98
CA CYS A 71 -7.55 2.90 2.83
C CYS A 71 -6.50 2.07 2.07
N ASN A 72 -6.37 2.25 0.75
CA ASN A 72 -5.34 1.61 -0.06
C ASN A 72 -4.21 2.58 -0.35
N ILE A 73 -3.01 2.32 0.16
CA ILE A 73 -1.87 3.22 -0.09
C ILE A 73 -1.48 3.32 -1.58
N LEU A 74 -1.70 2.25 -2.35
CA LEU A 74 -1.38 2.22 -3.77
C LEU A 74 -2.21 3.25 -4.53
N ASP A 75 -3.52 3.23 -4.33
CA ASP A 75 -4.47 4.17 -4.94
C ASP A 75 -4.36 5.58 -4.33
N LEU A 76 -4.18 5.67 -3.01
CA LEU A 76 -4.14 6.93 -2.29
C LEU A 76 -2.99 7.84 -2.77
N GLY A 77 -1.85 7.28 -3.17
CA GLY A 77 -0.74 8.13 -3.59
C GLY A 77 0.40 7.51 -4.37
N ILE A 78 0.65 6.19 -4.30
CA ILE A 78 1.80 5.60 -4.99
C ILE A 78 1.58 5.60 -6.50
N PHE A 79 0.43 5.12 -6.99
CA PHE A 79 0.12 5.13 -8.42
C PHE A 79 0.06 6.54 -8.99
N ASN A 80 -0.57 7.48 -8.27
CA ASN A 80 -0.60 8.89 -8.65
C ASN A 80 0.83 9.48 -8.78
N SER A 81 1.75 9.08 -7.89
CA SER A 81 3.14 9.54 -7.93
C SER A 81 3.87 8.99 -9.16
N ILE A 82 3.75 7.69 -9.44
CA ILE A 82 4.34 7.05 -10.63
C ILE A 82 3.78 7.70 -11.90
N GLN A 83 2.47 7.84 -11.98
CA GLN A 83 1.78 8.40 -13.13
C GLN A 83 2.24 9.84 -13.41
N SER A 84 2.42 10.66 -12.36
CA SER A 84 2.91 12.04 -12.51
C SER A 84 4.32 12.16 -13.13
N ILE A 85 5.16 11.13 -12.95
CA ILE A 85 6.49 11.05 -13.55
C ILE A 85 6.36 10.50 -14.98
N GLN A 86 5.61 9.41 -15.15
CA GLN A 86 5.38 8.77 -16.44
C GLN A 86 4.76 9.73 -17.47
N TYR A 87 3.84 10.62 -17.07
CA TYR A 87 3.24 11.63 -17.95
C TYR A 87 4.25 12.58 -18.62
N ARG A 88 5.47 12.68 -18.10
CA ARG A 88 6.55 13.49 -18.68
C ARG A 88 7.31 12.77 -19.80
N GLN A 89 7.05 11.48 -20.01
CA GLN A 89 7.63 10.64 -21.05
C GLN A 89 6.49 10.07 -21.94
N PRO A 90 5.82 10.93 -22.74
CA PRO A 90 4.72 10.47 -23.58
C PRO A 90 5.23 9.55 -24.68
N THR A 91 4.59 8.41 -24.82
CA THR A 91 4.85 7.42 -25.87
C THR A 91 3.56 6.69 -26.22
N ASN A 92 3.44 6.31 -27.49
CA ASN A 92 2.25 5.65 -28.04
C ASN A 92 2.52 4.18 -28.38
N GLN A 93 3.70 3.66 -28.02
CA GLN A 93 4.09 2.27 -28.23
C GLN A 93 3.99 1.49 -26.92
N ILE A 94 3.50 0.26 -26.99
CA ILE A 94 3.30 -0.59 -25.79
C ILE A 94 4.61 -0.77 -25.02
N ASP A 95 5.69 -1.13 -25.71
CA ASP A 95 7.02 -1.31 -25.08
C ASP A 95 7.51 0.00 -24.45
N GLY A 96 7.27 1.12 -25.12
CA GLY A 96 7.59 2.44 -24.58
C GLY A 96 6.80 2.75 -23.29
N ILE A 97 5.52 2.37 -23.22
CA ILE A 97 4.71 2.56 -22.01
C ILE A 97 5.27 1.72 -20.86
N ILE A 98 5.64 0.46 -21.13
CA ILE A 98 6.23 -0.44 -20.13
C ILE A 98 7.53 0.15 -19.59
N GLU A 99 8.44 0.59 -20.46
CA GLU A 99 9.70 1.23 -20.08
C GLU A 99 9.47 2.53 -19.29
N ALA A 100 8.53 3.37 -19.72
CA ALA A 100 8.22 4.62 -19.04
C ALA A 100 7.67 4.40 -17.63
N VAL A 101 6.79 3.40 -17.45
CA VAL A 101 6.25 3.03 -16.12
C VAL A 101 7.35 2.45 -15.23
N ALA A 102 8.20 1.56 -15.76
CA ALA A 102 9.31 0.97 -15.01
C ALA A 102 10.34 2.05 -14.58
N SER A 103 10.68 2.97 -15.49
CA SER A 103 11.54 4.11 -15.21
C SER A 103 10.92 5.03 -14.15
N ALA A 104 9.63 5.36 -14.30
CA ALA A 104 8.91 6.18 -13.33
C ALA A 104 8.88 5.54 -11.94
N PHE A 105 8.64 4.23 -11.85
CA PHE A 105 8.70 3.47 -10.60
C PHE A 105 10.06 3.63 -9.90
N ASN A 106 11.16 3.46 -10.64
CA ASN A 106 12.51 3.63 -10.11
C ASN A 106 12.86 5.09 -9.74
N CYS A 107 12.14 6.06 -10.31
CA CYS A 107 12.33 7.48 -10.03
C CYS A 107 11.48 7.99 -8.85
N VAL A 108 10.52 7.20 -8.35
CA VAL A 108 9.77 7.57 -7.15
C VAL A 108 10.74 7.58 -5.97
N LYS A 109 10.84 8.74 -5.30
CA LYS A 109 11.72 8.91 -4.14
C LYS A 109 11.11 8.24 -2.91
N ASP A 110 11.96 7.68 -2.05
CA ASP A 110 11.55 7.12 -0.75
C ASP A 110 10.73 8.12 0.08
N GLN A 111 11.12 9.41 0.04
CA GLN A 111 10.39 10.48 0.74
C GLN A 111 8.96 10.68 0.23
N THR A 112 8.66 10.28 -1.01
CA THR A 112 7.29 10.30 -1.55
C THR A 112 6.49 9.15 -0.95
N ILE A 113 7.08 7.94 -0.90
CA ILE A 113 6.47 6.75 -0.31
C ILE A 113 6.16 6.98 1.18
N GLU A 114 7.12 7.53 1.94
CA GLU A 114 6.93 7.88 3.35
C GLU A 114 5.75 8.85 3.55
N LYS A 115 5.63 9.88 2.70
CA LYS A 115 4.50 10.82 2.75
C LYS A 115 3.17 10.15 2.44
N CYS A 116 3.13 9.16 1.56
CA CYS A 116 1.93 8.38 1.30
C CYS A 116 1.49 7.62 2.57
N PHE A 117 2.42 6.98 3.27
CA PHE A 117 2.12 6.30 4.55
C PHE A 117 1.63 7.27 5.62
N LEU A 118 2.24 8.45 5.75
CA LEU A 118 1.77 9.49 6.69
C LEU A 118 0.39 10.02 6.30
N THR A 119 0.08 10.09 5.01
CA THR A 119 -1.24 10.50 4.53
C THR A 119 -2.28 9.42 4.88
N LEU A 120 -1.95 8.14 4.68
CA LEU A 120 -2.81 7.02 5.08
C LEU A 120 -3.12 7.08 6.58
N GLN A 121 -2.13 7.29 7.44
CA GLN A 121 -2.37 7.41 8.90
C GLN A 121 -3.35 8.54 9.24
N LYS A 122 -3.28 9.68 8.54
CA LYS A 122 -4.23 10.79 8.74
C LYS A 122 -5.62 10.44 8.26
N VAL A 123 -5.72 9.77 7.11
CA VAL A 123 -7.00 9.30 6.56
C VAL A 123 -7.66 8.35 7.56
N LEU A 124 -6.93 7.35 8.05
CA LEU A 124 -7.45 6.41 9.05
C LEU A 124 -7.90 7.13 10.33
N LYS A 125 -7.14 8.13 10.80
CA LYS A 125 -7.56 8.96 11.93
C LYS A 125 -8.85 9.73 11.64
N CYS A 126 -9.01 10.28 10.44
CA CYS A 126 -10.24 10.95 10.03
C CYS A 126 -11.43 10.00 9.98
N ILE A 127 -11.25 8.78 9.47
CA ILE A 127 -12.31 7.75 9.43
C ILE A 127 -12.78 7.43 10.85
N ILE A 128 -11.84 7.22 11.78
CA ILE A 128 -12.18 6.92 13.18
C ILE A 128 -12.93 8.09 13.82
N ILE A 129 -12.47 9.34 13.64
CA ILE A 129 -13.13 10.54 14.17
C ILE A 129 -14.56 10.72 13.61
N ASN A 130 -14.80 10.26 12.38
CA ASN A 130 -16.11 10.36 11.73
C ASN A 130 -16.89 9.03 11.80
N GLU A 131 -16.58 8.15 12.75
CA GLU A 131 -17.33 6.91 13.02
C GLU A 131 -17.50 6.02 11.77
N GLY A 132 -16.44 5.91 10.96
CA GLY A 132 -16.46 5.14 9.71
C GLY A 132 -16.97 5.92 8.49
N GLY A 133 -17.43 7.16 8.66
CA GLY A 133 -17.84 8.04 7.58
C GLY A 133 -16.68 8.49 6.70
N ASN A 134 -16.95 8.72 5.40
CA ASN A 134 -15.97 9.17 4.41
C ASN A 134 -16.15 10.64 3.98
N ASP A 135 -17.04 11.38 4.64
CA ASP A 135 -17.30 12.81 4.37
C ASP A 135 -16.24 13.71 5.05
N PHE A 136 -14.99 13.53 4.65
CA PHE A 136 -13.90 14.39 5.09
C PHE A 136 -12.98 14.75 3.91
N LYS A 137 -12.46 15.97 3.93
CA LYS A 137 -11.44 16.37 2.96
C LYS A 137 -10.17 15.58 3.22
N LEU A 138 -9.61 14.96 2.17
CA LEU A 138 -8.36 14.23 2.29
C LEU A 138 -7.28 15.12 2.95
N PRO A 139 -6.74 14.70 4.10
CA PRO A 139 -5.82 15.51 4.88
C PRO A 139 -4.48 15.65 4.16
N ARG A 140 -4.27 16.79 3.49
CA ARG A 140 -3.02 17.06 2.76
C ARG A 140 -1.87 17.27 3.75
N HIS A 141 -0.72 16.66 3.46
CA HIS A 141 0.51 17.03 4.14
C HIS A 141 1.07 18.33 3.56
N ARG A 142 0.93 19.46 4.28
CA ARG A 142 1.78 20.63 4.02
C ARG A 142 3.20 20.30 4.50
N LYS A 143 4.21 20.68 3.71
CA LYS A 143 5.63 20.57 4.08
C LYS A 143 5.82 21.24 5.45
N ALA A 144 6.06 20.46 6.50
CA ALA A 144 6.65 21.00 7.71
C ALA A 144 8.17 20.85 7.52
N VAL A 145 8.87 21.98 7.37
CA VAL A 145 10.34 21.99 7.41
C VAL A 145 10.71 21.80 8.87
N GLY A 146 10.99 20.54 9.26
CA GLY A 146 11.62 20.24 10.54
C GLY A 146 13.11 20.58 10.47
N ALA A 147 13.66 21.12 11.57
CA ALA A 147 15.04 21.60 11.68
C ALA A 147 16.14 20.53 11.44
N THR A 148 15.76 19.27 11.21
CA THR A 148 16.67 18.11 11.01
C THR A 148 16.48 17.40 9.67
N GLY A 149 15.56 17.86 8.81
CA GLY A 149 15.39 17.32 7.44
C GLY A 149 14.69 15.95 7.32
N LEU A 150 14.44 15.25 8.42
CA LEU A 150 13.66 14.00 8.47
C LEU A 150 12.28 14.26 9.11
N GLY A 151 11.22 13.81 8.43
CA GLY A 151 9.84 13.91 8.92
C GLY A 151 9.51 12.83 9.95
N PRO A 152 8.37 12.94 10.64
CA PRO A 152 7.93 11.89 11.56
C PRO A 152 7.57 10.62 10.77
N THR A 153 8.02 9.45 11.23
CA THR A 153 7.69 8.13 10.63
C THR A 153 6.30 7.62 11.05
N SER A 154 5.73 8.19 12.11
CA SER A 154 4.40 7.86 12.64
C SER A 154 3.77 9.10 13.29
N LEU A 155 2.45 9.21 13.20
CA LEU A 155 1.68 10.25 13.86
C LEU A 155 1.19 9.76 15.22
N ALA A 156 1.35 10.59 16.25
CA ALA A 156 0.81 10.32 17.57
C ALA A 156 -0.74 10.30 17.53
N THR A 157 -1.32 9.24 18.08
CA THR A 157 -2.76 9.10 18.30
C THR A 157 -3.05 9.26 19.79
N THR A 158 -4.08 10.01 20.14
CA THR A 158 -4.51 10.21 21.53
C THR A 158 -5.46 9.10 21.96
N ALA A 159 -5.41 8.68 23.23
CA ALA A 159 -6.26 7.60 23.77
C ALA A 159 -7.76 7.83 23.51
N SER A 160 -8.23 9.07 23.57
CA SER A 160 -9.61 9.46 23.26
C SER A 160 -10.05 9.22 21.81
N THR A 161 -9.12 9.07 20.87
CA THR A 161 -9.42 8.71 19.48
C THR A 161 -9.62 7.20 19.32
N ILE A 162 -9.07 6.38 20.21
CA ILE A 162 -9.19 4.92 20.15
C ILE A 162 -10.44 4.44 20.91
N GLU A 163 -10.84 5.12 21.98
CA GLU A 163 -11.97 4.71 22.83
C GLU A 163 -13.36 5.03 22.24
N ASN A 164 -13.45 5.83 21.18
CA ASN A 164 -14.72 6.22 20.54
C ASN A 164 -14.92 5.61 19.13
N GLY A 165 -14.05 4.68 18.73
CA GLY A 165 -14.09 4.01 17.42
C GLY A 165 -14.62 2.59 17.48
#